data_AF-A0A5R9EAX2-F1
#
_entry.id   AF-A0A5R9EAX2-F1
#
_cell.length_a   1.000
_cell.length_b   1.000
_cell.length_c   1.000
_cell.angle_alpha   90.00
_cell.angle_beta   90.00
_cell.angle_gamma   90.00
#
_symmetry.space_group_name_H-M   'P 1'
#
loop_
_entity.id
_entity.type
_entity.pdbx_description
1 polymer ?
#
loop_
_entity_poly.entity_id
_entity_poly.type
_entity_poly.pdbx_seq_one_letter_code
_entity_poly.pdbx_strand_id
1 'polypeptide(L)'
;MTNSLKLIRVDGATMHVDHPWSNDARPTVRAHFQHAGSFYSLKVTDPVCEERFRDRGIGRYPLGDSFLTISLSEEFEGYLYKLVAAVIERAEVEPSSRR
;
A
#
# COMPACT_ATOMS: atom_id res chain seq x y z
N MET A 1 3.81 8.79 -21.60
CA MET A 1 3.89 9.15 -20.17
C MET A 1 5.33 8.96 -19.73
N THR A 2 6.03 10.01 -19.30
CA THR A 2 7.49 9.97 -19.00
C THR A 2 7.82 9.72 -17.51
N ASN A 3 6.82 9.55 -16.65
CA ASN A 3 7.05 9.35 -15.21
C ASN A 3 6.54 7.97 -14.78
N SER A 4 7.45 7.11 -14.33
CA SER A 4 7.17 5.77 -13.78
C SER A 4 6.80 5.77 -12.30
N LEU A 5 6.90 6.92 -11.63
CA LEU A 5 6.66 7.08 -10.19
C LEU A 5 5.73 8.26 -9.91
N LYS A 6 4.78 8.08 -8.99
CA LYS A 6 3.83 9.10 -8.55
C LYS A 6 3.57 9.01 -7.05
N LEU A 7 3.72 10.11 -6.33
CA LEU A 7 3.22 10.24 -4.97
C LEU A 7 1.77 10.74 -5.01
N ILE A 8 0.86 10.02 -4.34
CA ILE A 8 -0.55 10.39 -4.24
C ILE A 8 -0.97 10.48 -2.77
N ARG A 9 -1.88 11.39 -2.45
CA ARG A 9 -2.59 11.39 -1.17
C ARG A 9 -3.86 10.57 -1.30
N VAL A 10 -4.18 9.81 -0.27
CA VAL A 10 -5.46 9.11 -0.09
C VAL A 10 -6.01 9.45 1.30
N ASP A 11 -7.33 9.62 1.40
CA ASP A 11 -8.00 9.92 2.68
C ASP A 11 -8.01 8.70 3.61
N GLY A 12 -7.80 7.51 3.04
CA GLY A 12 -7.65 6.27 3.79
C GLY A 12 -7.21 5.13 2.88
N ALA A 13 -6.59 4.14 3.48
CA ALA A 13 -6.25 2.88 2.84
C ALA A 13 -6.52 1.73 3.81
N THR A 14 -6.67 0.51 3.32
CA THR A 14 -6.69 -0.69 4.16
C THR A 14 -5.64 -1.66 3.65
N MET A 15 -4.75 -2.09 4.53
CA MET A 15 -3.78 -3.13 4.22
C MET A 15 -4.46 -4.48 4.38
N HIS A 16 -4.57 -5.21 3.27
CA HIS A 16 -5.09 -6.55 3.22
C HIS A 16 -3.91 -7.52 3.17
N VAL A 17 -3.86 -8.43 4.13
CA VAL A 17 -2.93 -9.55 4.12
C VAL A 17 -3.73 -10.77 3.74
N ASP A 18 -3.60 -11.19 2.49
CA ASP A 18 -4.37 -12.29 1.93
C ASP A 18 -3.71 -13.64 2.23
N HIS A 19 -4.52 -14.70 2.26
CA HIS A 19 -4.00 -16.05 2.34
C HIS A 19 -3.00 -16.31 1.20
N PRO A 20 -1.90 -17.03 1.49
CA PRO A 20 -1.00 -17.44 0.42
C PRO A 20 -1.74 -18.41 -0.52
N TRP A 21 -1.39 -18.36 -1.80
CA TRP A 21 -2.01 -19.19 -2.83
C TRP A 21 -1.59 -20.68 -2.73
N SER A 22 -0.53 -20.96 -1.98
CA SER A 22 -0.03 -22.30 -1.66
C SER A 22 0.59 -22.31 -0.26
N ASN A 23 0.75 -23.49 0.35
CA ASN A 23 1.30 -23.61 1.71
C ASN A 23 2.76 -23.10 1.83
N ASP A 24 3.52 -23.13 0.74
CA ASP A 24 4.93 -22.70 0.73
C ASP A 24 5.09 -21.21 0.38
N ALA A 25 4.01 -20.55 -0.04
CA ALA A 25 4.04 -19.14 -0.41
C ALA A 25 3.85 -18.23 0.80
N ARG A 26 4.47 -17.04 0.75
CA ARG A 26 4.24 -16.00 1.76
C ARG A 26 2.89 -15.31 1.50
N PRO A 27 2.16 -14.89 2.55
CA PRO A 27 1.00 -14.02 2.42
C PRO A 27 1.35 -12.76 1.63
N THR A 28 0.43 -12.34 0.75
CA THR A 28 0.59 -11.12 -0.06
C THR A 28 -0.06 -9.95 0.65
N VAL A 29 0.63 -8.81 0.69
CA VAL A 29 0.08 -7.56 1.22
C VAL A 29 -0.41 -6.67 0.07
N ARG A 30 -1.66 -6.22 0.16
CA ARG A 30 -2.29 -5.30 -0.80
C ARG A 30 -2.82 -4.06 -0.11
N ALA A 31 -2.65 -2.91 -0.73
CA ALA A 31 -3.29 -1.67 -0.32
C ALA A 31 -4.62 -1.52 -1.08
N HIS A 32 -5.70 -1.39 -0.32
CA HIS A 32 -7.05 -1.10 -0.81
C HIS A 32 -7.37 0.37 -0.54
N PHE A 33 -7.64 1.17 -1.57
CA PHE A 33 -7.87 2.61 -1.43
C PHE A 33 -8.68 3.20 -2.58
N GLN A 34 -9.24 4.39 -2.38
CA GLN A 34 -9.88 5.18 -3.44
C GLN A 34 -8.94 6.29 -3.92
N HIS A 35 -8.87 6.51 -5.22
CA HIS A 35 -8.16 7.63 -5.80
C HIS A 35 -8.79 8.04 -7.13
N ALA A 36 -9.04 9.35 -7.30
CA ALA A 36 -9.64 9.92 -8.51
C ALA A 36 -10.95 9.21 -8.96
N GLY A 37 -11.83 8.87 -8.00
CA GLY A 37 -13.11 8.22 -8.28
C GLY A 37 -13.05 6.71 -8.53
N SER A 38 -11.85 6.12 -8.56
CA SER A 38 -11.66 4.68 -8.77
C SER A 38 -11.17 3.98 -7.52
N PHE A 39 -11.64 2.76 -7.31
CA PHE A 39 -11.13 1.86 -6.28
C PHE A 39 -9.94 1.07 -6.81
N TYR A 40 -8.89 0.95 -6.00
CA TYR A 40 -7.67 0.24 -6.33
C TYR A 40 -7.37 -0.84 -5.27
N SER A 41 -6.88 -1.98 -5.73
CA SER A 41 -6.27 -3.04 -4.90
C SER A 41 -4.92 -3.38 -5.51
N LEU A 42 -3.87 -2.75 -4.99
CA LEU A 42 -2.52 -2.85 -5.54
C LEU A 42 -1.60 -3.60 -4.57
N LYS A 43 -0.69 -4.41 -5.13
CA LYS A 43 0.34 -5.09 -4.33
C LYS A 43 1.29 -4.05 -3.71
N VAL A 44 1.60 -4.24 -2.43
CA VAL A 44 2.62 -3.47 -1.72
C VAL A 44 3.97 -4.14 -1.92
N THR A 45 4.97 -3.36 -2.32
CA THR A 45 6.36 -3.83 -2.52
C THR A 45 7.36 -3.06 -1.67
N ASP A 46 6.90 -2.15 -0.82
CA ASP A 46 7.70 -1.56 0.25
C ASP A 46 8.09 -2.65 1.26
N PRO A 47 9.38 -3.01 1.39
CA PRO A 47 9.80 -4.15 2.21
C PRO A 47 9.45 -3.98 3.69
N VAL A 48 9.57 -2.75 4.21
CA VAL A 48 9.32 -2.45 5.63
C VAL A 48 7.82 -2.54 5.91
N CYS A 49 7.00 -1.94 5.05
CA CYS A 49 5.55 -2.00 5.18
C CYS A 49 5.03 -3.44 5.02
N GLU A 50 5.53 -4.16 4.00
CA GLU A 50 5.11 -5.52 3.70
C GLU A 50 5.42 -6.49 4.84
N GLU A 51 6.63 -6.44 5.39
CA GLU A 51 7.01 -7.24 6.57
C GLU A 51 6.14 -6.90 7.79
N ARG A 52 6.02 -5.61 8.11
CA ARG A 52 5.21 -5.14 9.24
C ARG A 52 3.78 -5.68 9.23
N PHE A 53 3.10 -5.68 8.08
CA PHE A 53 1.72 -6.20 8.01
C PHE A 53 1.67 -7.72 7.89
N ARG A 54 2.61 -8.34 7.18
CA ARG A 54 2.67 -9.81 7.09
C ARG A 54 2.83 -10.44 8.46
N ASP A 55 3.65 -9.86 9.33
CA ASP A 55 3.89 -10.36 10.70
C ASP A 55 2.65 -10.26 11.60
N ARG A 56 1.72 -9.36 11.28
CA ARG A 56 0.42 -9.27 11.98
C ARG A 56 -0.53 -10.41 11.60
N GLY A 57 -0.23 -11.17 10.56
CA GLY A 57 -1.03 -12.28 10.05
C GLY A 57 -2.07 -11.86 9.01
N ILE A 58 -2.89 -12.83 8.61
CA ILE A 58 -3.96 -12.64 7.63
C ILE A 58 -5.04 -11.72 8.23
N GLY A 59 -5.46 -10.72 7.48
CA GLY A 59 -6.42 -9.75 8.00
C GLY A 59 -6.54 -8.48 7.17
N ARG A 60 -7.32 -7.54 7.73
CA ARG A 60 -7.54 -6.21 7.17
C ARG A 60 -7.16 -5.18 8.22
N TYR A 61 -6.29 -4.26 7.86
CA TYR A 61 -5.71 -3.28 8.76
C TYR A 61 -5.94 -1.87 8.19
N PRO A 62 -6.97 -1.15 8.69
CA PRO A 62 -7.25 0.21 8.24
C PRO A 62 -6.09 1.15 8.58
N LEU A 63 -5.79 2.05 7.64
CA LEU A 63 -4.91 3.18 7.78
C LEU A 63 -5.73 4.45 7.56
N GLY A 64 -5.40 5.51 8.29
CA GLY A 64 -5.97 6.84 8.06
C GLY A 64 -5.37 7.52 6.83
N ASP A 65 -5.48 8.84 6.81
CA ASP A 65 -4.81 9.74 5.86
C ASP A 65 -3.38 9.27 5.58
N SER A 66 -3.05 9.02 4.33
CA SER A 66 -1.76 8.47 3.94
C SER A 66 -1.30 9.01 2.60
N PHE A 67 0.01 8.97 2.36
CA PHE A 67 0.59 9.11 1.04
C PHE A 67 1.06 7.74 0.54
N LEU A 68 0.72 7.43 -0.71
CA LEU A 68 1.16 6.21 -1.38
C LEU A 68 2.07 6.60 -2.53
N THR A 69 3.23 5.96 -2.62
CA THR A 69 4.08 6.06 -3.82
C THR A 69 3.69 4.94 -4.77
N ILE A 70 3.09 5.30 -5.90
CA ILE A 70 2.72 4.39 -6.97
C ILE A 70 3.88 4.29 -7.97
N SER A 71 4.37 3.09 -8.18
CA SER A 71 5.34 2.77 -9.24
C SER A 71 4.70 1.92 -10.33
N LEU A 72 5.40 1.79 -11.46
CA LEU A 72 5.17 0.74 -12.43
C LEU A 72 6.16 -0.41 -12.19
N SER A 73 5.72 -1.64 -12.40
CA SER A 73 6.60 -2.81 -12.46
C SER A 73 7.57 -2.71 -13.63
N GLU A 74 8.55 -3.60 -13.66
CA GLU A 74 9.19 -3.96 -14.93
C GLU A 74 8.17 -4.64 -15.86
N GLU A 75 8.47 -4.66 -17.15
CA GLU A 75 7.62 -5.34 -18.12
C GLU A 75 7.59 -6.84 -17.81
N PHE A 76 6.39 -7.39 -17.73
CA PHE A 76 6.16 -8.83 -17.61
C PHE A 76 5.12 -9.24 -18.63
N GLU A 77 5.53 -10.09 -19.58
CA GLU A 77 4.70 -10.58 -20.68
C GLU A 77 4.03 -9.45 -21.51
N GLY A 78 4.74 -8.33 -21.73
CA GLY A 78 4.20 -7.19 -22.48
C GLY A 78 3.35 -6.22 -21.68
N TYR A 79 3.20 -6.43 -20.37
CA TYR A 79 2.37 -5.60 -19.50
C TYR A 79 3.18 -4.93 -18.38
N LEU A 80 2.72 -3.75 -17.98
CA LEU A 80 3.20 -3.02 -16.81
C LEU A 80 2.08 -2.91 -15.79
N TYR A 81 2.42 -3.14 -14.53
CA TYR A 81 1.47 -3.16 -13.44
C TYR A 81 1.74 -2.02 -12.48
N LYS A 82 0.67 -1.42 -11.92
CA LYS A 82 0.80 -0.43 -10.86
C LYS A 82 1.07 -1.14 -9.53
N LEU A 83 2.02 -0.63 -8.76
CA LEU A 83 2.43 -1.16 -7.46
C LEU A 83 2.48 -0.04 -6.44
N VAL A 84 2.30 -0.36 -5.15
CA VAL A 84 2.57 0.57 -4.04
C VAL A 84 4.00 0.33 -3.56
N ALA A 85 4.90 1.22 -3.95
CA ALA A 85 6.32 1.15 -3.65
C ALA A 85 6.70 1.74 -2.29
N ALA A 86 5.86 2.61 -1.73
CA ALA A 86 6.02 3.15 -0.39
C ALA A 86 4.68 3.54 0.23
N VAL A 87 4.58 3.46 1.56
CA VAL A 87 3.44 3.93 2.34
C VAL A 87 3.91 4.89 3.42
N ILE A 88 3.43 6.12 3.40
CA ILE A 88 3.72 7.15 4.41
C ILE A 88 2.41 7.49 5.11
N GLU A 89 2.21 6.95 6.30
CA GLU A 89 1.05 7.26 7.13
C GLU A 89 1.19 8.66 7.72
N ARG A 90 0.07 9.38 7.83
CA ARG A 90 0.05 10.64 8.56
C ARG A 90 0.30 10.37 10.03
N ALA A 91 1.35 10.97 10.60
CA ALA A 91 1.60 10.90 12.02
C ALA A 91 0.40 11.45 12.81
N GLU A 92 0.01 10.75 13.88
CA GLU A 92 -0.87 11.32 14.89
C GLU A 92 -0.14 12.53 15.51
N VAL A 93 -0.69 13.72 15.31
CA VAL A 93 -0.20 14.91 15.99
C VAL A 93 -0.87 14.92 17.34
N GLU A 94 -0.13 14.62 18.41
CA GLU A 94 -0.62 14.90 19.75
C GLU A 94 -0.94 16.41 19.82
N PRO A 95 -2.15 16.80 20.26
CA PRO A 95 -2.49 18.20 20.34
C PRO A 95 -1.50 18.89 21.28
N SER A 96 -0.71 19.83 20.74
CA SER A 96 0.21 20.58 21.59
C SER A 96 -0.62 21.30 22.65
N SER A 97 -0.30 21.01 23.91
CA SER A 97 -0.86 21.75 25.03
C SER A 97 -0.51 23.22 24.82
N ARG A 98 -1.51 24.05 24.48
CA ARG A 98 -1.37 25.50 24.44
C ARG A 98 -1.01 25.94 25.87
N ARG A 99 0.27 26.24 26.09
CA ARG A 99 0.72 27.03 27.24
C ARG A 99 0.38 28.50 27.03
#